data_AF-A0A328A4N5-F1
#
_entry.id   AF-A0A328A4N5-F1
#
_cell.length_a   1.000
_cell.length_b   1.000
_cell.length_c   1.000
_cell.angle_alpha   90.00
_cell.angle_beta   90.00
_cell.angle_gamma   90.00
#
_symmetry.space_group_name_H-M   'P 1'
#
loop_
_entity.id
_entity.type
_entity.pdbx_description
1 polymer ?
#
loop_
_entity_poly.entity_id
_entity_poly.type
_entity_poly.pdbx_seq_one_letter_code
_entity_poly.pdbx_strand_id
1 'polypeptide(L)'
;MLEKVLLLNIFITCTIFLFFYKKELKPSYIPLVISSLFVTLINYPVIGTSNFISKTLVLFVMVISIVHIYLRYYHYEHYHIYIQNRYIHFIFAMIINISIPFILITSPQSIYQSSAYLSVSVFIFGLILYQLSEIDRPVRWFQIGRINTYRYIKHPKQLGEIFFAISYCLLTLFLPYSFFYVVVGITYIFYIKKTHLFKET
;
A
#
# COMPACT_ATOMS: atom_id res chain seq x y z
N MET A 1 26.23 -7.97 2.55
CA MET A 1 24.89 -8.54 2.85
C MET A 1 23.78 -7.71 2.24
N LEU A 2 23.74 -6.39 2.51
CA LEU A 2 22.75 -5.46 1.96
C LEU A 2 22.61 -5.50 0.43
N GLU A 3 23.72 -5.53 -0.31
CA GLU A 3 23.72 -5.62 -1.78
C GLU A 3 22.94 -6.84 -2.30
N LYS A 4 23.17 -8.02 -1.71
CA LYS A 4 22.47 -9.26 -2.10
C LYS A 4 20.96 -9.15 -1.82
N VAL A 5 20.58 -8.51 -0.71
CA VAL A 5 19.18 -8.25 -0.37
C VAL A 5 18.53 -7.31 -1.37
N LEU A 6 19.23 -6.23 -1.77
CA LEU A 6 18.73 -5.29 -2.76
C LEU A 6 18.54 -5.95 -4.13
N LEU A 7 19.53 -6.73 -4.59
CA LEU A 7 19.42 -7.48 -5.84
C LEU A 7 18.26 -8.48 -5.81
N LEU A 8 18.05 -9.16 -4.68
CA LEU A 8 16.91 -10.06 -4.49
C LEU A 8 15.57 -9.32 -4.58
N ASN A 9 15.44 -8.15 -3.95
CA ASN A 9 14.21 -7.35 -4.00
C ASN A 9 13.90 -6.86 -5.41
N ILE A 10 14.92 -6.40 -6.14
CA ILE A 10 14.81 -6.03 -7.55
C ILE A 10 14.35 -7.23 -8.37
N PHE A 11 14.99 -8.39 -8.18
CA PHE A 11 14.63 -9.63 -8.87
C PHE A 11 13.18 -10.04 -8.62
N ILE A 12 12.72 -10.04 -7.37
CA ILE A 12 11.34 -10.36 -6.99
C ILE A 12 10.37 -9.39 -7.67
N THR A 13 10.64 -8.09 -7.60
CA THR A 13 9.79 -7.04 -8.17
C THR A 13 9.67 -7.21 -9.69
N CYS A 14 10.80 -7.36 -10.39
CA CYS A 14 10.84 -7.58 -11.83
C CYS A 14 10.09 -8.85 -12.24
N THR A 15 10.30 -9.96 -11.52
CA THR A 15 9.69 -11.26 -11.85
C THR A 15 8.16 -11.19 -11.74
N ILE A 16 7.65 -10.60 -10.66
CA ILE A 16 6.21 -10.45 -10.43
C ILE A 16 5.59 -9.51 -11.47
N PHE A 17 6.22 -8.37 -11.74
CA PHE A 17 5.72 -7.43 -12.76
C PHE A 17 5.72 -8.06 -14.16
N LEU A 18 6.76 -8.80 -14.55
CA LEU A 18 6.82 -9.50 -15.83
C LEU A 18 5.73 -10.59 -15.93
N PHE A 19 5.49 -11.33 -14.85
CA PHE A 19 4.44 -12.35 -14.80
C PHE A 19 3.06 -11.75 -15.06
N PHE A 20 2.70 -10.69 -14.34
CA PHE A 20 1.41 -10.01 -14.52
C PHE A 20 1.33 -9.25 -15.84
N TYR A 21 2.44 -8.69 -16.33
CA TYR A 21 2.51 -8.06 -17.65
C TYR A 21 2.15 -9.03 -18.78
N LYS A 22 2.59 -10.29 -18.69
CA LYS A 22 2.26 -11.32 -19.68
C LYS A 22 0.84 -11.86 -19.50
N LYS A 23 0.36 -11.98 -18.26
CA LYS A 23 -0.91 -12.63 -17.94
C LYS A 23 -2.13 -11.73 -18.06
N GLU A 24 -1.99 -10.42 -17.83
CA GLU A 24 -3.11 -9.48 -17.79
C GLU A 24 -3.24 -8.66 -19.09
N LEU A 25 -4.45 -8.66 -19.66
CA LEU A 25 -4.79 -7.82 -20.81
C LEU A 25 -4.72 -6.32 -20.47
N LYS A 26 -5.25 -5.95 -19.29
CA LYS A 26 -5.21 -4.59 -18.76
C LYS A 26 -4.34 -4.57 -17.50
N PRO A 27 -3.44 -3.59 -17.38
CA PRO A 27 -2.52 -3.56 -16.27
C PRO A 27 -3.26 -3.21 -14.98
N SER A 28 -3.08 -4.04 -13.96
CA SER A 28 -3.67 -3.82 -12.64
C SER A 28 -2.67 -3.26 -11.61
N TYR A 29 -3.19 -2.80 -10.48
CA TYR A 29 -2.41 -2.33 -9.33
C TYR A 29 -1.76 -3.45 -8.49
N ILE A 30 -2.19 -4.69 -8.71
CA ILE A 30 -1.87 -5.86 -7.88
C ILE A 30 -0.40 -6.32 -7.93
N PRO A 31 0.36 -6.15 -9.04
CA PRO A 31 1.76 -6.52 -9.06
C PRO A 31 2.57 -5.81 -7.98
N LEU A 32 2.28 -4.53 -7.70
CA LEU A 32 2.90 -3.78 -6.62
C LEU A 32 2.60 -4.44 -5.27
N VAL A 33 1.32 -4.69 -4.99
CA VAL A 33 0.86 -5.31 -3.73
C VAL A 33 1.55 -6.65 -3.48
N ILE A 34 1.52 -7.55 -4.46
CA ILE A 34 2.10 -8.89 -4.31
C ILE A 34 3.62 -8.80 -4.17
N SER A 35 4.27 -7.92 -4.94
CA SER A 35 5.72 -7.72 -4.82
C SER A 35 6.13 -7.20 -3.44
N SER A 36 5.43 -6.21 -2.89
CA SER A 36 5.67 -5.70 -1.55
C SER A 36 5.47 -6.77 -0.47
N LEU A 37 4.45 -7.63 -0.62
CA LEU A 37 4.21 -8.74 0.30
C LEU A 37 5.39 -9.71 0.33
N PHE A 38 5.84 -10.21 -0.84
CA PHE A 38 6.97 -11.15 -0.91
C PHE A 38 8.26 -10.53 -0.39
N VAL A 39 8.56 -9.29 -0.80
CA VAL A 39 9.74 -8.56 -0.34
C VAL A 39 9.73 -8.41 1.18
N THR A 40 8.57 -8.10 1.77
CA THR A 40 8.45 -7.96 3.23
C THR A 40 8.61 -9.28 3.96
N LEU A 41 7.94 -10.34 3.51
CA LEU A 41 7.99 -11.66 4.13
C LEU A 41 9.36 -12.32 4.04
N ILE A 42 10.12 -12.05 2.98
CA ILE A 42 11.49 -12.56 2.83
C ILE A 42 12.47 -11.74 3.66
N ASN A 43 12.36 -10.41 3.65
CA ASN A 43 13.33 -9.56 4.33
C ASN A 43 13.15 -9.53 5.85
N TYR A 44 11.93 -9.56 6.36
CA TYR A 44 11.70 -9.44 7.79
C TYR A 44 12.41 -10.52 8.62
N PRO A 45 12.37 -11.82 8.28
CA PRO A 45 13.12 -12.85 9.01
C PRO A 45 14.64 -12.74 8.84
N VAL A 46 15.13 -12.16 7.74
CA VAL A 46 16.56 -12.16 7.39
C VAL A 46 17.31 -10.95 7.95
N ILE A 47 16.69 -9.77 7.92
CA ILE A 47 17.31 -8.49 8.31
C ILE A 47 16.45 -7.68 9.28
N GLY A 48 15.23 -8.10 9.56
CA GLY A 48 14.32 -7.38 10.44
C GLY A 48 14.74 -7.49 11.90
N THR A 49 14.53 -6.40 12.62
CA THR A 49 14.63 -6.37 14.08
C THR A 49 13.24 -6.49 14.70
N SER A 50 13.14 -7.12 15.88
CA SER A 50 11.85 -7.39 16.55
C SER A 50 11.29 -6.16 17.29
N ASN A 51 11.42 -4.96 16.71
CA ASN A 51 10.90 -3.72 17.28
C ASN A 51 9.51 -3.37 16.75
N PHE A 52 8.90 -2.35 17.35
CA PHE A 52 7.54 -1.91 17.01
C PHE A 52 7.41 -1.49 15.55
N ILE A 53 8.32 -0.64 15.05
CA ILE A 53 8.26 -0.13 13.67
C ILE A 53 8.34 -1.25 12.63
N SER A 54 9.28 -2.19 12.78
CA SER A 54 9.43 -3.31 11.85
C SER A 54 8.21 -4.23 11.87
N LYS A 55 7.67 -4.56 13.05
CA LYS A 55 6.42 -5.35 13.17
C LYS A 55 5.23 -4.64 12.54
N THR A 56 5.11 -3.34 12.79
CA THR A 56 4.03 -2.51 12.24
C THR A 56 4.11 -2.40 10.73
N LEU A 57 5.31 -2.24 10.15
CA LEU A 57 5.50 -2.25 8.69
C LEU A 57 5.02 -3.57 8.09
N VAL A 58 5.45 -4.70 8.67
CA VAL A 58 5.06 -6.04 8.21
C VAL A 58 3.54 -6.20 8.28
N LEU A 59 2.93 -5.76 9.37
CA LEU A 59 1.48 -5.80 9.55
C LEU A 59 0.74 -4.92 8.53
N PHE A 60 1.20 -3.70 8.28
CA PHE A 60 0.61 -2.82 7.26
C PHE A 60 0.66 -3.47 5.88
N VAL A 61 1.82 -3.99 5.46
CA VAL A 61 1.97 -4.64 4.15
C VAL A 61 1.09 -5.89 4.07
N MET A 62 1.05 -6.72 5.10
CA MET A 62 0.18 -7.90 5.11
C MET A 62 -1.30 -7.55 5.03
N VAL A 63 -1.78 -6.61 5.85
CA VAL A 63 -3.19 -6.22 5.86
C VAL A 63 -3.61 -5.60 4.52
N ILE A 64 -2.82 -4.64 3.99
CA ILE A 64 -3.06 -4.07 2.67
C ILE A 64 -3.12 -5.19 1.63
N SER A 65 -2.12 -6.08 1.63
CA SER A 65 -2.05 -7.14 0.63
C SER A 65 -3.21 -8.11 0.68
N ILE A 66 -3.60 -8.55 1.88
CA ILE A 66 -4.77 -9.41 2.08
C ILE A 66 -6.02 -8.71 1.55
N VAL A 67 -6.24 -7.44 1.91
CA VAL A 67 -7.41 -6.68 1.45
C VAL A 67 -7.47 -6.60 -0.07
N HIS A 68 -6.37 -6.20 -0.73
CA HIS A 68 -6.35 -6.05 -2.18
C HIS A 68 -6.49 -7.39 -2.93
N ILE A 69 -5.81 -8.44 -2.44
CA ILE A 69 -5.87 -9.77 -3.06
C ILE A 69 -7.27 -10.37 -2.85
N TYR A 70 -7.81 -10.26 -1.64
CA TYR A 70 -9.16 -10.75 -1.32
C TYR A 70 -10.20 -10.10 -2.22
N LEU A 71 -10.25 -8.76 -2.27
CA LEU A 71 -11.25 -8.06 -3.07
C LEU A 71 -11.12 -8.33 -4.57
N ARG A 72 -9.90 -8.58 -5.06
CA ARG A 72 -9.67 -8.96 -6.45
C ARG A 72 -10.23 -10.33 -6.82
N TYR A 73 -9.97 -11.34 -6.00
CA TYR A 73 -10.28 -12.72 -6.37
C TYR A 73 -11.68 -13.17 -5.91
N TYR A 74 -12.20 -12.59 -4.82
CA TYR A 74 -13.51 -12.95 -4.25
C TYR A 74 -14.71 -12.30 -4.96
N HIS A 75 -14.56 -11.93 -6.24
CA HIS A 75 -15.64 -11.53 -7.16
C HIS A 75 -16.39 -10.25 -6.77
N TYR A 76 -15.70 -9.22 -6.29
CA TYR A 76 -16.24 -7.86 -6.41
C TYR A 76 -16.08 -7.42 -7.87
N GLU A 77 -17.17 -7.45 -8.66
CA GLU A 77 -17.22 -7.04 -10.09
C GLU A 77 -16.61 -5.66 -10.36
N HIS A 78 -16.48 -4.85 -9.30
CA HIS A 78 -16.02 -3.47 -9.34
C HIS A 78 -14.62 -3.27 -8.72
N TYR A 79 -13.90 -4.34 -8.37
CA TYR A 79 -12.53 -4.30 -7.85
C TYR A 79 -11.46 -4.40 -8.95
N HIS A 80 -11.72 -3.75 -10.08
CA HIS A 80 -10.75 -3.68 -11.17
C HIS A 80 -10.05 -2.33 -11.16
N ILE A 81 -9.03 -2.20 -10.29
CA ILE A 81 -8.17 -1.02 -10.25
C ILE A 81 -7.14 -1.13 -11.37
N TYR A 82 -7.49 -0.55 -12.51
CA TYR A 82 -6.60 -0.45 -13.67
C TYR A 82 -5.68 0.76 -13.55
N ILE A 83 -4.41 0.55 -13.90
CA ILE A 83 -3.42 1.63 -13.94
C ILE A 83 -3.35 2.22 -15.35
N GLN A 84 -3.18 3.54 -15.45
CA GLN A 84 -3.04 4.22 -16.74
C GLN A 84 -1.63 4.03 -17.32
N ASN A 85 -0.59 4.12 -16.49
CA ASN A 85 0.81 4.04 -16.93
C ASN A 85 1.57 2.94 -16.17
N ARG A 86 1.93 1.87 -16.89
CA ARG A 86 2.62 0.70 -16.35
C ARG A 86 4.02 1.03 -15.82
N TYR A 87 4.75 1.92 -16.51
CA TYR A 87 6.13 2.26 -16.15
C TYR A 87 6.20 3.07 -14.86
N ILE A 88 5.31 4.05 -14.69
CA ILE A 88 5.24 4.84 -13.45
C ILE A 88 4.89 3.94 -12.27
N HIS A 89 3.94 3.02 -12.43
CA HIS A 89 3.58 2.06 -11.39
C HIS A 89 4.74 1.12 -11.03
N PHE A 90 5.50 0.66 -12.03
CA PHE A 90 6.70 -0.15 -11.82
C PHE A 90 7.78 0.62 -11.05
N ILE A 91 8.00 1.90 -11.37
CA ILE A 91 8.94 2.76 -10.63
C ILE A 91 8.53 2.87 -9.16
N PHE A 92 7.24 3.08 -8.87
CA PHE A 92 6.75 3.10 -7.49
C PHE A 92 6.97 1.76 -6.77
N ALA A 93 6.67 0.64 -7.42
CA ALA A 93 6.90 -0.68 -6.83
C ALA A 93 8.38 -0.91 -6.52
N MET A 94 9.28 -0.53 -7.43
CA MET A 94 10.73 -0.62 -7.22
C MET A 94 11.19 0.21 -6.04
N ILE A 95 10.78 1.48 -5.98
CA ILE A 95 11.17 2.40 -4.90
C ILE A 95 10.67 1.88 -3.53
N ILE A 96 9.41 1.44 -3.45
CA ILE A 96 8.83 0.89 -2.22
C ILE A 96 9.53 -0.42 -1.81
N ASN A 97 9.78 -1.32 -2.76
CA ASN A 97 10.40 -2.60 -2.44
C ASN A 97 11.89 -2.48 -2.07
N ILE A 98 12.57 -1.46 -2.60
CA ILE A 98 13.92 -1.10 -2.18
C ILE A 98 13.89 -0.42 -0.81
N SER A 99 12.88 0.37 -0.46
CA SER A 99 12.82 1.07 0.83
C SER A 99 12.58 0.13 2.03
N ILE A 100 11.80 -0.95 1.84
CA ILE A 100 11.47 -1.93 2.89
C ILE A 100 12.71 -2.42 3.66
N PRO A 101 13.77 -2.99 3.03
CA PRO A 101 14.94 -3.47 3.77
C PRO A 101 15.66 -2.35 4.54
N PHE A 102 15.72 -1.13 4.00
CA PHE A 102 16.33 -0.01 4.70
C PHE A 102 15.54 0.35 5.95
N ILE A 103 14.20 0.42 5.87
CA ILE A 103 13.34 0.68 7.03
C ILE A 103 13.54 -0.41 8.10
N LEU A 104 13.63 -1.68 7.70
CA LEU A 104 13.81 -2.79 8.62
C LEU A 104 15.15 -2.77 9.37
N ILE A 105 16.22 -2.32 8.70
CA ILE A 105 17.57 -2.22 9.26
C ILE A 105 17.70 -0.98 10.16
N THR A 106 17.14 0.15 9.74
CA THR A 106 17.28 1.43 10.46
C THR A 106 16.24 1.64 11.55
N SER A 107 15.21 0.79 11.64
CA SER A 107 14.16 0.89 12.65
C SER A 107 14.63 0.98 14.11
N PRO A 108 15.71 0.32 14.55
CA PRO A 108 16.21 0.47 15.93
C PRO A 108 16.77 1.86 16.24
N GLN A 109 17.12 2.63 15.20
CA GLN A 109 17.72 3.95 15.34
C GLN A 109 16.68 5.06 15.50
N SER A 110 15.38 4.74 15.45
CA SER A 110 14.31 5.72 15.68
C SER A 110 14.24 6.13 17.15
N ILE A 111 14.52 7.41 17.41
CA ILE A 111 14.51 8.01 18.75
C ILE A 111 13.07 8.23 19.23
N TYR A 112 12.13 8.55 18.34
CA TYR A 112 10.75 8.90 18.68
C TYR A 112 9.75 7.89 18.11
N GLN A 113 9.02 7.23 19.00
CA GLN A 113 8.01 6.23 18.65
C GLN A 113 6.59 6.82 18.54
N SER A 114 6.38 8.07 18.96
CA SER A 114 5.05 8.71 18.96
C SER A 114 4.41 8.79 17.58
N SER A 115 5.17 9.10 16.53
CA SER A 115 4.65 9.09 15.15
C SER A 115 4.32 7.69 14.67
N ALA A 116 5.10 6.68 15.09
CA ALA A 116 4.85 5.29 14.75
C ALA A 116 3.53 4.81 15.37
N TYR A 117 3.21 5.17 16.62
CA TYR A 117 1.91 4.87 17.21
C TYR A 117 0.76 5.59 16.48
N LEU A 118 0.90 6.88 16.18
CA LEU A 118 -0.09 7.63 15.42
C LEU A 118 -0.34 7.01 14.03
N SER A 119 0.71 6.48 13.39
CA SER A 119 0.61 5.84 12.08
C SER A 119 -0.38 4.68 12.07
N VAL A 120 -0.46 3.92 13.17
CA VAL A 120 -1.39 2.79 13.33
C VAL A 120 -2.83 3.28 13.39
N SER A 121 -3.11 4.33 14.16
CA SER A 121 -4.45 4.93 14.21
C SER A 121 -4.90 5.45 12.86
N VAL A 122 -4.03 6.15 12.14
CA VAL A 122 -4.30 6.64 10.79
C VAL A 122 -4.51 5.48 9.81
N PHE A 123 -3.79 4.38 10.00
CA PHE A 123 -3.88 3.19 9.15
C PHE A 123 -5.23 2.50 9.33
N ILE A 124 -5.66 2.31 10.57
CA ILE A 124 -6.97 1.75 10.91
C ILE A 124 -8.09 2.62 10.34
N PHE A 125 -7.98 3.95 10.46
CA PHE A 125 -8.95 4.87 9.87
C PHE A 125 -9.02 4.72 8.33
N GLY A 126 -7.87 4.64 7.67
CA GLY A 126 -7.80 4.36 6.24
C GLY A 126 -8.44 3.02 5.86
N LEU A 127 -8.19 1.98 6.66
CA LEU A 127 -8.75 0.65 6.45
C LEU A 127 -10.28 0.64 6.59
N ILE A 128 -10.82 1.34 7.59
CA ILE A 128 -12.27 1.48 7.79
C ILE A 128 -12.90 2.16 6.57
N LEU A 129 -12.35 3.30 6.13
CA LEU A 129 -12.86 4.00 4.94
C LEU A 129 -12.81 3.12 3.68
N TYR A 130 -11.72 2.37 3.52
CA TYR A 130 -11.55 1.47 2.40
C TYR A 130 -12.58 0.33 2.41
N GLN A 131 -12.80 -0.32 3.56
CA GLN A 131 -13.78 -1.40 3.67
C GLN A 131 -15.21 -0.91 3.53
N LEU A 132 -15.55 0.23 4.15
CA LEU A 132 -16.86 0.86 3.99
C LEU A 132 -17.14 1.18 2.52
N SER A 133 -16.13 1.59 1.74
CA SER A 133 -16.33 1.86 0.31
C SER A 133 -16.85 0.65 -0.48
N GLU A 134 -16.46 -0.57 -0.10
CA GLU A 134 -16.89 -1.78 -0.79
C GLU A 134 -18.22 -2.32 -0.25
N ILE A 135 -18.49 -2.15 1.05
CA ILE A 135 -19.75 -2.60 1.69
C ILE A 135 -20.92 -1.68 1.36
N ASP A 136 -20.71 -0.35 1.44
CA ASP A 136 -21.74 0.68 1.24
C ASP A 136 -21.94 1.05 -0.23
N ARG A 137 -21.37 0.28 -1.18
CA ARG A 137 -21.58 0.56 -2.59
C ARG A 137 -23.06 0.45 -2.92
N PRO A 138 -23.68 1.50 -3.51
CA PRO A 138 -25.10 1.51 -3.75
C PRO A 138 -25.47 0.43 -4.78
N VAL A 139 -26.03 -0.68 -4.32
CA VAL A 139 -26.74 -1.62 -5.19
C VAL A 139 -27.92 -0.83 -5.77
N ARG A 140 -27.95 -0.64 -7.10
CA ARG A 140 -28.94 0.18 -7.84
C ARG A 140 -30.40 -0.13 -7.47
N TRP A 141 -30.69 -1.28 -6.86
CA TRP A 141 -32.03 -1.77 -6.57
C TRP A 141 -32.51 -1.52 -5.13
N PHE A 142 -31.65 -1.10 -4.19
CA PHE A 142 -31.99 -0.97 -2.76
C PHE A 142 -31.67 0.42 -2.18
N GLN A 143 -31.88 1.49 -2.94
CA GLN A 143 -31.67 2.87 -2.48
C GLN A 143 -32.91 3.49 -1.82
N ILE A 144 -33.46 2.84 -0.78
CA ILE A 144 -34.43 3.49 0.11
C ILE A 144 -33.95 3.28 1.56
N GLY A 145 -33.23 4.26 2.10
CA GLY A 145 -33.19 4.49 3.55
C GLY A 145 -31.93 4.11 4.34
N ARG A 146 -30.78 3.78 3.74
CA ARG A 146 -29.53 3.57 4.53
C ARG A 146 -28.58 4.77 4.44
N ILE A 147 -28.07 5.16 5.61
CA ILE A 147 -27.04 6.20 5.83
C ILE A 147 -25.75 5.70 5.16
N ASN A 148 -25.60 6.01 3.88
CA ASN A 148 -24.50 5.49 3.07
C ASN A 148 -23.25 6.35 3.27
N THR A 149 -22.05 5.77 3.42
CA THR A 149 -20.78 6.52 3.54
C THR A 149 -20.59 7.51 2.38
N TYR A 150 -21.08 7.15 1.18
CA TYR A 150 -21.08 7.98 -0.03
C TYR A 150 -21.89 9.29 0.07
N ARG A 151 -22.78 9.42 1.07
CA ARG A 151 -23.50 10.67 1.35
C ARG A 151 -22.57 11.77 1.86
N TYR A 152 -21.53 11.39 2.60
CA TYR A 152 -20.61 12.33 3.25
C TYR A 152 -19.24 12.37 2.56
N ILE A 153 -18.83 11.27 1.93
CA ILE A 153 -17.51 11.12 1.34
C ILE A 153 -17.63 10.67 -0.11
N LYS A 154 -17.15 11.48 -1.06
CA LYS A 154 -17.31 11.20 -2.50
C LYS A 154 -16.53 9.97 -2.98
N HIS A 155 -15.32 9.77 -2.49
CA HIS A 155 -14.42 8.68 -2.92
C HIS A 155 -13.73 8.03 -1.71
N PRO A 156 -14.47 7.28 -0.86
CA PRO A 156 -13.96 6.71 0.37
C PRO A 156 -12.80 5.73 0.12
N LYS A 157 -12.84 4.97 -0.98
CA LYS A 157 -11.77 4.05 -1.38
C LYS A 157 -10.44 4.76 -1.63
N GLN A 158 -10.48 5.82 -2.44
CA GLN A 158 -9.30 6.63 -2.76
C GLN A 158 -8.75 7.32 -1.51
N LEU A 159 -9.61 7.78 -0.61
CA LEU A 159 -9.17 8.35 0.66
C LEU A 159 -8.51 7.30 1.56
N GLY A 160 -9.04 6.08 1.64
CA GLY A 160 -8.43 4.98 2.37
C GLY A 160 -6.97 4.73 1.93
N GLU A 161 -6.72 4.67 0.63
CA GLU A 161 -5.37 4.53 0.06
C GLU A 161 -4.45 5.71 0.39
N ILE A 162 -4.97 6.93 0.36
CA ILE A 162 -4.22 8.13 0.76
C ILE A 162 -3.86 8.04 2.24
N PHE A 163 -4.77 7.56 3.10
CA PHE A 163 -4.47 7.34 4.52
C PHE A 163 -3.41 6.27 4.74
N PHE A 164 -3.39 5.18 3.94
CA PHE A 164 -2.29 4.22 3.99
C PHE A 164 -0.94 4.86 3.66
N ALA A 165 -0.88 5.72 2.64
CA ALA A 165 0.32 6.46 2.30
C ALA A 165 0.75 7.43 3.41
N ILE A 166 -0.20 8.13 4.05
CA ILE A 166 0.07 9.01 5.20
C ILE A 166 0.61 8.18 6.38
N SER A 167 0.00 7.03 6.68
CA SER A 167 0.48 6.12 7.72
C SER A 167 1.92 5.66 7.46
N TYR A 168 2.26 5.33 6.22
CA TYR A 168 3.64 5.00 5.86
C TYR A 168 4.60 6.17 6.14
N CYS A 169 4.24 7.41 5.78
CA CYS A 169 5.04 8.59 6.09
C CYS A 169 5.21 8.79 7.61
N LEU A 170 4.14 8.63 8.38
CA LEU A 170 4.18 8.78 9.84
C LEU A 170 5.03 7.70 10.52
N LEU A 171 4.93 6.45 10.03
CA LEU A 171 5.72 5.32 10.53
C LEU A 171 7.22 5.56 10.32
N THR A 172 7.59 6.21 9.22
CA THR A 172 8.98 6.41 8.79
C THR A 172 9.55 7.80 9.12
N LEU A 173 8.76 8.69 9.71
CA LEU A 173 9.07 10.11 9.91
C LEU A 173 10.35 10.36 10.73
N PHE A 174 10.60 9.54 11.74
CA PHE A 174 11.75 9.67 12.65
C PHE A 174 12.84 8.62 12.41
N LEU A 175 12.78 7.91 11.27
CA LEU A 175 13.86 7.03 10.85
C LEU A 175 15.01 7.82 10.23
N PRO A 176 16.23 7.28 10.24
CA PRO A 176 17.30 7.74 9.35
C PRO A 176 16.81 7.77 7.90
N TYR A 177 17.16 8.84 7.19
CA TYR A 177 16.73 9.06 5.80
C TYR A 177 15.21 9.28 5.63
N SER A 178 14.49 9.68 6.69
CA SER A 178 13.04 9.90 6.67
C SER A 178 12.54 10.79 5.54
N PHE A 179 13.32 11.80 5.17
CA PHE A 179 13.01 12.68 4.04
C PHE A 179 12.71 11.90 2.75
N PHE A 180 13.50 10.86 2.45
CA PHE A 180 13.28 10.03 1.26
C PHE A 180 11.94 9.30 1.33
N TYR A 181 11.61 8.68 2.48
CA TYR A 181 10.36 7.93 2.63
C TYR A 181 9.13 8.85 2.56
N VAL A 182 9.22 10.03 3.18
CA VAL A 182 8.15 11.04 3.15
C VAL A 182 7.93 11.56 1.73
N VAL A 183 8.98 11.86 0.97
CA VAL A 183 8.88 12.27 -0.43
C VAL A 183 8.22 11.18 -1.28
N VAL A 184 8.58 9.91 -1.07
CA VAL A 184 7.95 8.78 -1.77
C VAL A 184 6.45 8.69 -1.45
N GLY A 185 6.06 8.82 -0.18
CA GLY A 185 4.64 8.79 0.19
C GLY A 185 3.85 9.97 -0.39
N ILE A 186 4.41 11.19 -0.35
CA ILE A 186 3.76 12.38 -0.92
C ILE A 186 3.61 12.24 -2.45
N THR A 187 4.66 11.82 -3.14
CA THR A 187 4.60 11.60 -4.60
C THR A 187 3.61 10.51 -4.97
N TYR A 188 3.48 9.45 -4.15
CA TYR A 188 2.47 8.42 -4.32
C TYR A 188 1.04 8.96 -4.15
N ILE A 189 0.79 9.83 -3.18
CA ILE A 189 -0.50 10.52 -3.00
C ILE A 189 -0.85 11.36 -4.24
N PHE A 190 0.12 12.12 -4.77
CA PHE A 190 -0.09 12.89 -6.00
C PHE A 190 -0.38 11.98 -7.20
N TYR A 191 0.31 10.85 -7.31
CA TYR A 191 0.06 9.86 -8.35
C TYR A 191 -1.37 9.31 -8.29
N ILE A 192 -1.84 8.91 -7.10
CA ILE A 192 -3.22 8.44 -6.89
C ILE A 192 -4.23 9.51 -7.36
N LYS A 193 -4.06 10.76 -6.92
CA LYS A 193 -4.98 11.85 -7.25
C LYS A 193 -4.99 12.16 -8.74
N LYS A 194 -3.81 12.29 -9.35
CA LYS A 194 -3.64 12.69 -10.76
C LYS A 194 -4.18 11.64 -11.74
N THR A 195 -3.97 10.36 -11.43
CA THR A 195 -4.45 9.25 -12.29
C THR A 195 -5.88 8.84 -11.98
N HIS A 196 -6.52 9.49 -10.99
CA HIS A 196 -7.82 9.08 -10.44
C HIS A 196 -7.84 7.60 -10.04
N LEU A 197 -6.71 7.07 -9.59
CA LEU A 197 -6.61 5.70 -9.12
C LEU A 197 -7.53 5.53 -7.92
N PHE A 198 -8.27 4.40 -7.89
CA PHE A 198 -9.26 4.10 -6.85
C PHE A 198 -10.46 5.05 -6.79
N LYS A 199 -10.60 5.97 -7.76
CA LYS A 199 -11.79 6.81 -7.89
C LYS A 199 -12.94 5.97 -8.43
N GLU A 200 -14.06 6.02 -7.73
CA GLU A 200 -15.27 5.28 -8.07
C GLU A 200 -16.11 6.15 -9.00
N THR A 201 -16.53 5.60 -10.14
CA THR A 201 -17.34 6.26 -11.17
C THR A 201 -18.81 6.02 -10.94
#